data_AF-A0AA87ZQE3-F1
#
_entry.id   AF-A0AA87ZQE3-F1
#
_cell.length_a   1.000
_cell.length_b   1.000
_cell.length_c   1.000
_cell.angle_alpha   90.00
_cell.angle_beta   90.00
_cell.angle_gamma   90.00
#
_symmetry.space_group_name_H-M   'P 1'
#
loop_
_entity.id
_entity.type
_entity.pdbx_description
1 polymer ?
#
loop_
_entity_poly.entity_id
_entity_poly.type
_entity_poly.pdbx_seq_one_letter_code
_entity_poly.pdbx_strand_id
1 'polypeptide(L)'
;MEKALRIYGEVLRLVRRLPKETRPYYAKYARENFVNYRQVDVSEDPNALDELFHRAYNHSLWVLNKYNVDESAADKLKEACYS
;
A
#
# COMPACT_ATOMS: atom_id res chain seq x y z
N MET A 1 15.15 0.80 -1.25
CA MET A 1 14.38 -0.01 -0.28
C MET A 1 13.66 0.79 0.79
N GLU A 2 14.22 1.90 1.29
CA GLU A 2 13.61 2.69 2.37
C GLU A 2 12.21 3.25 2.03
N LYS A 3 12.02 3.82 0.83
CA LYS A 3 10.70 4.29 0.34
C LYS A 3 9.65 3.17 0.35
N ALA A 4 10.00 1.99 -0.18
CA ALA A 4 9.11 0.83 -0.21
C ALA A 4 8.70 0.37 1.19
N LEU A 5 9.65 0.34 2.15
CA LEU A 5 9.36 0.00 3.55
C LEU A 5 8.47 1.06 4.23
N ARG A 6 8.68 2.35 3.94
CA ARG A 6 7.82 3.44 4.42
C ARG A 6 6.39 3.26 3.92
N ILE A 7 6.21 3.03 2.62
CA ILE A 7 4.90 2.80 1.98
C ILE A 7 4.22 1.56 2.59
N TYR A 8 4.93 0.46 2.73
CA TYR A 8 4.41 -0.74 3.39
C TYR A 8 3.95 -0.47 4.83
N GLY A 9 4.72 0.30 5.58
CA GLY A 9 4.36 0.76 6.91
C GLY A 9 3.06 1.56 6.94
N GLU A 10 2.86 2.49 6.01
CA GLU A 10 1.61 3.24 5.89
C GLU A 10 0.42 2.33 5.53
N VAL A 11 0.58 1.39 4.60
CA VAL A 11 -0.46 0.40 4.28
C VAL A 11 -0.88 -0.37 5.53
N LEU A 12 0.07 -0.85 6.34
CA LEU A 12 -0.25 -1.54 7.60
C LEU A 12 -0.95 -0.65 8.62
N ARG A 13 -0.70 0.66 8.64
CA ARG A 13 -1.46 1.61 9.48
C ARG A 13 -2.89 1.76 8.99
N LEU A 14 -3.13 1.76 7.68
CA LEU A 14 -4.49 1.76 7.12
C LEU A 14 -5.24 0.47 7.45
N VAL A 15 -4.58 -0.69 7.39
CA VAL A 15 -5.20 -1.96 7.80
C VAL A 15 -5.71 -1.91 9.25
N ARG A 16 -5.05 -1.18 10.16
CA ARG A 16 -5.53 -1.00 11.54
C ARG A 16 -6.82 -0.19 11.65
N ARG A 17 -7.18 0.60 10.62
CA ARG A 17 -8.43 1.38 10.55
C ARG A 17 -9.62 0.55 10.10
N LEU A 18 -9.39 -0.62 9.51
CA LEU A 18 -10.44 -1.53 9.04
C LEU A 18 -11.16 -2.22 10.22
N PRO A 19 -12.34 -2.81 10.00
CA PRO A 19 -13.01 -3.66 10.99
C PRO A 19 -12.09 -4.79 11.49
N LYS A 20 -12.16 -5.13 12.78
CA LYS A 20 -11.18 -6.01 13.46
C LYS A 20 -11.03 -7.38 12.79
N GLU A 21 -12.15 -7.94 12.36
CA GLU A 21 -12.29 -9.24 11.72
C GLU A 21 -11.66 -9.31 10.33
N THR A 22 -11.51 -8.18 9.63
CA THR A 22 -10.95 -8.14 8.27
C THR A 22 -9.45 -7.88 8.27
N ARG A 23 -8.89 -7.33 9.36
CA ARG A 23 -7.47 -6.96 9.46
C ARG A 23 -6.51 -8.11 9.17
N PRO A 24 -6.72 -9.35 9.68
CA PRO A 24 -5.80 -10.46 9.41
C PRO A 24 -5.67 -10.77 7.91
N TYR A 25 -6.80 -10.74 7.19
CA TYR A 25 -6.84 -10.94 5.75
C TYR A 25 -6.04 -9.87 5.02
N TYR A 26 -6.32 -8.59 5.29
CA TYR A 26 -5.64 -7.49 4.58
C TYR A 26 -4.17 -7.33 4.97
N ALA A 27 -3.79 -7.62 6.22
CA ALA A 27 -2.39 -7.65 6.63
C ALA A 27 -1.60 -8.75 5.90
N LYS A 28 -2.19 -9.94 5.74
CA LYS A 28 -1.62 -11.03 4.95
C LYS A 28 -1.47 -10.63 3.49
N TYR A 29 -2.55 -10.12 2.88
CA TYR A 29 -2.55 -9.69 1.49
C TYR A 29 -1.50 -8.61 1.20
N ALA A 30 -1.36 -7.61 2.08
CA ALA A 30 -0.35 -6.57 1.95
C ALA A 30 1.08 -7.15 2.00
N ARG A 31 1.33 -8.12 2.90
CA ARG A 31 2.62 -8.79 3.01
C ARG A 31 2.97 -9.59 1.75
N GLU A 32 2.01 -10.36 1.23
CA GLU A 32 2.22 -11.17 0.02
C GLU A 32 2.54 -10.30 -1.19
N ASN A 33 1.78 -9.22 -1.39
CA ASN A 33 2.05 -8.28 -2.48
C ASN A 33 3.42 -7.60 -2.34
N PHE A 34 3.78 -7.14 -1.13
CA PHE A 34 5.07 -6.51 -0.89
C PHE A 34 6.25 -7.43 -1.19
N VAL A 35 6.15 -8.72 -0.84
CA VAL A 35 7.20 -9.71 -1.13
C VAL A 35 7.31 -9.98 -2.62
N ASN A 36 6.19 -10.06 -3.34
CA ASN A 36 6.17 -10.32 -4.78
C ASN A 36 6.89 -9.22 -5.59
N TYR A 37 6.88 -7.97 -5.11
CA TYR A 37 7.51 -6.85 -5.80
C TYR A 37 9.01 -6.70 -5.52
N ARG A 38 9.61 -7.57 -4.70
CA ARG A 38 11.04 -7.54 -4.39
C ARG A 38 11.93 -7.88 -5.60
N GLN A 39 11.35 -8.56 -6.60
CA GLN A 39 12.04 -9.05 -7.79
C GLN A 39 11.85 -8.13 -9.01
N VAL A 40 11.19 -6.99 -8.84
CA VAL A 40 10.98 -6.02 -9.92
C VAL A 40 12.34 -5.43 -10.29
N ASP A 41 12.76 -5.69 -11.54
CA ASP A 41 14.02 -5.23 -12.05
C ASP A 41 13.93 -3.77 -12.51
N VAL A 42 14.39 -2.87 -11.64
CA VAL A 42 14.47 -1.43 -11.92
C VAL A 42 15.53 -1.08 -12.96
N SER A 43 16.39 -2.03 -13.35
CA SER A 43 17.36 -1.81 -14.43
C SER A 43 16.72 -1.89 -15.82
N GLU A 44 15.60 -2.62 -15.96
CA GLU A 44 14.85 -2.73 -17.22
C GLU A 44 13.73 -1.69 -17.33
N ASP A 45 13.05 -1.38 -16.22
CA ASP A 45 12.03 -0.34 -16.15
C ASP A 45 12.24 0.58 -14.93
N PRO A 46 12.83 1.77 -15.14
CA PRO A 46 13.07 2.75 -14.09
C PRO A 46 11.77 3.21 -13.37
N ASN A 47 10.61 3.11 -14.01
CA ASN A 47 9.34 3.59 -13.50
C ASN A 47 8.48 2.48 -12.85
N ALA A 48 8.88 1.21 -12.98
CA ALA A 48 8.10 0.08 -12.49
C ALA A 48 7.75 0.18 -10.99
N LEU A 49 8.67 0.72 -10.17
CA LEU A 49 8.42 0.92 -8.75
C LEU A 49 7.39 2.03 -8.48
N ASP A 50 7.41 3.12 -9.24
CA ASP A 50 6.45 4.21 -9.05
C ASP A 50 5.04 3.77 -9.46
N GLU A 51 4.90 2.98 -10.53
CA GLU A 51 3.62 2.37 -10.89
C GLU A 51 3.07 1.46 -9.78
N LEU A 52 3.95 0.70 -9.12
CA LEU A 52 3.56 -0.14 -8.00
C LEU A 52 3.14 0.68 -6.78
N PHE A 53 3.80 1.80 -6.51
CA PHE A 53 3.42 2.72 -5.44
C PHE A 53 2.07 3.38 -5.71
N HIS A 54 1.83 3.84 -6.93
CA HIS A 54 0.53 4.37 -7.34
C HIS A 54 -0.57 3.31 -7.22
N ARG A 55 -0.30 2.07 -7.63
CA ARG A 55 -1.24 0.95 -7.47
C ARG A 55 -1.52 0.65 -6.01
N ALA A 56 -0.51 0.67 -5.15
CA ALA A 56 -0.67 0.46 -3.71
C ALA A 56 -1.59 1.53 -3.08
N TYR A 57 -1.45 2.79 -3.50
CA TYR A 57 -2.34 3.87 -3.07
C TYR A 57 -3.78 3.63 -3.54
N ASN A 58 -4.00 3.37 -4.83
CA ASN A 58 -5.33 3.15 -5.39
C ASN A 58 -6.04 1.94 -4.78
N HIS A 59 -5.31 0.82 -4.58
CA HIS A 59 -5.86 -0.36 -3.91
C HIS A 59 -6.21 -0.06 -2.45
N SER A 60 -5.37 0.69 -1.74
CA SER A 60 -5.65 1.07 -0.36
C SER A 60 -6.93 1.90 -0.26
N LEU A 61 -7.09 2.92 -1.13
CA LEU A 61 -8.33 3.70 -1.21
C LEU A 61 -9.56 2.84 -1.47
N TRP A 62 -9.48 1.91 -2.43
CA TRP A 62 -10.59 1.01 -2.73
C TRP A 62 -11.00 0.18 -1.51
N VAL A 63 -10.03 -0.34 -0.75
CA VAL A 63 -10.30 -1.09 0.48
C VAL A 63 -10.88 -0.19 1.57
N LEU A 64 -10.38 1.04 1.75
CA LEU A 64 -10.93 1.98 2.71
C LEU A 64 -12.40 2.30 2.40
N ASN A 65 -12.71 2.60 1.13
CA ASN A 65 -14.05 2.91 0.66
C ASN A 65 -15.01 1.74 0.84
N LYS A 66 -14.55 0.50 0.59
CA LYS A 66 -15.33 -0.73 0.85
C LYS A 66 -15.83 -0.82 2.30
N TYR A 67 -15.11 -0.26 3.26
CA TYR A 67 -15.46 -0.28 4.68
C TYR A 67 -15.91 1.09 5.22
N ASN A 68 -16.25 2.04 4.35
CA ASN A 68 -16.64 3.42 4.71
C ASN A 68 -15.61 4.12 5.61
N VAL A 69 -14.33 3.83 5.44
CA VAL A 69 -13.26 4.58 6.10
C VAL A 69 -12.97 5.84 5.28
N ASP A 70 -12.88 6.97 5.96
CA ASP A 70 -12.57 8.27 5.34
C ASP A 70 -11.27 8.22 4.52
N GLU A 71 -11.32 8.73 3.29
CA GLU A 71 -10.18 8.73 2.35
C GLU A 71 -8.98 9.54 2.88
N SER A 72 -9.22 10.58 3.71
CA SER A 72 -8.15 11.37 4.34
C SER A 72 -7.24 10.53 5.24
N ALA A 73 -7.69 9.35 5.67
CA ALA A 73 -6.82 8.41 6.37
C ALA A 73 -5.60 8.00 5.52
N ALA A 74 -5.71 8.05 4.19
CA ALA A 74 -4.67 7.68 3.24
C ALA A 74 -3.75 8.84 2.81
N ASP A 75 -3.90 10.06 3.34
CA ASP A 75 -3.09 11.22 2.92
C ASP A 75 -1.58 10.96 3.04
N LYS A 76 -1.15 10.36 4.15
CA LYS A 76 0.27 9.99 4.35
C LYS A 76 0.76 8.94 3.37
N LEU A 77 -0.12 8.01 2.97
CA LEU A 77 0.21 7.01 1.95
C LEU A 77 0.31 7.68 0.58
N LYS A 78 -0.61 8.60 0.24
CA LYS A 78 -0.55 9.40 -0.98
C LYS A 78 0.77 10.14 -1.08
N GLU A 79 1.12 10.90 -0.05
CA GLU A 79 2.40 11.62 -0.01
C GLU A 79 3.58 10.68 -0.22
N ALA A 80 3.63 9.53 0.45
CA ALA A 80 4.75 8.60 0.30
C ALA A 80 4.82 7.93 -1.09
N CYS A 81 3.67 7.70 -1.74
CA CYS A 81 3.64 7.09 -3.07
C CYS A 81 3.95 8.07 -4.20
N TYR A 82 3.62 9.36 -4.03
CA TYR A 82 3.78 10.41 -5.04
C TYR A 82 4.95 11.37 -4.78
N SER A 83 5.67 11.21 -3.66
CA SER A 83 6.92 11.94 -3.35
C SER A 83 8.14 11.39 -4.08
#